data_AF-C3ZLF2-F1
#
_entry.id   AF-C3ZLF2-F1
#
_cell.length_a   1.000
_cell.length_b   1.000
_cell.length_c   1.000
_cell.angle_alpha   90.00
_cell.angle_beta   90.00
_cell.angle_gamma   90.00
#
_symmetry.space_group_name_H-M   'P 1'
#
loop_
_entity.id
_entity.type
_entity.pdbx_description
1 polymer ?
#
loop_
_entity_poly.entity_id
_entity_poly.type
_entity_poly.pdbx_seq_one_letter_code
_entity_poly.pdbx_strand_id
1 'polypeptide(L)'
;MTPWIPLQVFPSVHQEMVSMNLAGSFLLLIHKPDEAAVVSTFQQTWEEREKYSLNATALNITVPVTGKPSDIETTAYYEFLGRSDCVAFWVREPYFRCVFVTDTANYRGTMRQCYHNPCDNVTSITDEKLTFLAKVTDSVLQTTLKLAEVNTDCCSTGETSGAVGAVGLNGSSMTSLMWLATVCILYVRLRD
;
A
#
# COMPACT_ATOMS: atom_id res chain seq x y z
N MET A 1 0.39 -3.72 -27.24
CA MET A 1 0.71 -2.89 -26.06
C MET A 1 -0.56 -2.16 -25.68
N THR A 2 -1.25 -2.59 -24.64
CA THR A 2 -2.38 -1.83 -24.09
C THR A 2 -1.85 -0.51 -23.51
N PRO A 3 -2.48 0.64 -23.80
CA PRO A 3 -2.07 1.91 -23.24
C PRO A 3 -2.24 1.87 -21.72
N TRP A 4 -1.37 2.59 -21.02
CA TRP A 4 -1.37 2.66 -19.56
C TRP A 4 -2.73 3.17 -19.07
N ILE A 5 -3.49 2.33 -18.38
CA ILE A 5 -4.81 2.66 -17.83
C ILE A 5 -4.80 3.89 -16.87
N PRO A 6 -3.71 4.20 -16.13
CA PRO A 6 -3.61 5.49 -15.42
C PRO A 6 -3.76 6.73 -16.32
N LEU A 7 -3.39 6.66 -17.61
CA LEU A 7 -3.42 7.78 -18.56
C LEU A 7 -4.81 8.38 -18.74
N GLN A 8 -5.88 7.58 -18.63
CA GLN A 8 -7.23 8.03 -18.95
C GLN A 8 -8.01 8.53 -17.73
N VAL A 9 -7.69 8.02 -16.54
CA VAL A 9 -8.52 8.26 -15.33
C VAL A 9 -7.90 9.28 -14.38
N PHE A 10 -6.56 9.39 -14.30
CA PHE A 10 -5.87 10.28 -13.36
C PHE A 10 -4.66 11.01 -14.00
N PRO A 11 -4.91 11.98 -14.91
CA PRO A 11 -3.85 12.61 -15.70
C PRO A 11 -2.85 13.45 -14.88
N SER A 12 -3.27 14.02 -13.74
CA SER A 12 -2.39 14.79 -12.85
C SER A 12 -1.31 13.92 -12.21
N VAL A 13 -1.69 12.77 -11.65
CA VAL A 13 -0.74 11.83 -11.03
C VAL A 13 0.19 11.23 -12.08
N HIS A 14 -0.32 10.99 -13.29
CA HIS A 14 0.55 10.58 -14.40
C HIS A 14 1.60 11.65 -14.75
N GLN A 15 1.24 12.93 -14.78
CA GLN A 15 2.20 14.01 -15.03
C GLN A 15 3.27 14.10 -13.92
N GLU A 16 2.89 13.92 -12.66
CA GLU A 16 3.83 13.86 -11.54
C GLU A 16 4.75 12.64 -11.62
N MET A 17 4.22 11.46 -11.97
CA MET A 17 5.04 10.27 -12.18
C MET A 17 6.03 10.46 -13.35
N VAL A 18 5.60 11.11 -14.44
CA VAL A 18 6.47 11.44 -15.58
C VAL A 18 7.54 12.46 -15.20
N SER A 19 7.22 13.47 -14.37
CA SER A 19 8.22 14.45 -13.90
C SER A 19 9.26 13.81 -12.99
N MET A 20 8.92 12.72 -12.31
CA MET A 20 9.84 11.85 -11.59
C MET A 20 10.60 10.85 -12.50
N ASN A 21 10.55 11.03 -13.82
CA ASN A 21 11.13 10.14 -14.83
C ASN A 21 10.61 8.69 -14.74
N LEU A 22 9.41 8.50 -14.18
CA LEU A 22 8.89 7.18 -13.78
C LEU A 22 9.88 6.39 -12.90
N ALA A 23 10.86 7.07 -12.30
CA ALA A 23 11.82 6.51 -11.37
C ALA A 23 11.06 6.16 -10.08
N GLY A 24 11.37 4.99 -9.52
CA GLY A 24 10.55 4.32 -8.51
C GLY A 24 10.45 4.99 -7.14
N SER A 25 10.74 6.27 -7.04
CA SER A 25 10.80 7.09 -5.83
C SER A 25 9.44 7.67 -5.43
N PHE A 26 8.38 6.87 -5.55
CA PHE A 26 7.04 7.27 -5.11
C PHE A 26 6.25 6.05 -4.63
N LEU A 27 5.23 6.33 -3.84
CA LEU A 27 4.22 5.41 -3.36
C LEU A 27 2.84 6.00 -3.66
N LEU A 28 1.96 5.26 -4.32
CA LEU A 28 0.60 5.71 -4.57
C LEU A 28 -0.31 5.31 -3.42
N LEU A 29 -1.13 6.26 -2.99
CA LEU A 29 -2.24 6.07 -2.07
C LEU A 29 -3.52 6.25 -2.88
N ILE A 30 -4.20 5.16 -3.17
CA ILE A 30 -5.46 5.21 -3.91
C ILE A 30 -6.60 5.06 -2.91
N HIS A 31 -7.47 6.05 -2.88
CA HIS A 31 -8.49 6.19 -1.85
C HIS A 31 -9.70 6.99 -2.35
N LYS A 32 -10.76 7.02 -1.55
CA LYS A 32 -11.96 7.86 -1.75
C LYS A 32 -11.93 9.08 -0.83
N PRO A 33 -12.80 10.09 -1.04
CA PRO A 33 -12.80 11.31 -0.25
C PRO A 33 -13.08 11.07 1.24
N ASP A 34 -13.92 10.09 1.58
CA ASP A 34 -14.31 9.76 2.97
C ASP A 34 -13.23 8.97 3.74
N GLU A 35 -12.09 8.71 3.11
CA GLU A 35 -10.94 8.00 3.67
C GLU A 35 -9.79 8.94 4.05
N ALA A 36 -10.01 10.26 3.93
CA ALA A 36 -9.01 11.31 4.17
C ALA A 36 -8.29 11.18 5.52
N ALA A 37 -8.97 10.73 6.58
CA ALA A 37 -8.35 10.53 7.89
C ALA A 37 -7.32 9.39 7.91
N VAL A 38 -7.56 8.30 7.15
CA VAL A 38 -6.60 7.19 7.02
C VAL A 38 -5.40 7.66 6.19
N VAL A 39 -5.67 8.38 5.10
CA VAL A 39 -4.64 8.93 4.21
C VAL A 39 -3.74 9.93 4.95
N SER A 40 -4.32 10.89 5.68
CA SER A 40 -3.54 11.88 6.41
C SER A 40 -2.69 11.24 7.50
N THR A 41 -3.23 10.24 8.21
CA THR A 41 -2.47 9.47 9.21
C THR A 41 -1.31 8.74 8.55
N PHE A 42 -1.55 8.10 7.40
CA PHE A 42 -0.48 7.43 6.65
C PHE A 42 0.61 8.40 6.21
N GLN A 43 0.24 9.51 5.56
CA GLN A 43 1.20 10.51 5.08
C GLN A 43 2.04 11.08 6.22
N GLN A 44 1.41 11.40 7.35
CA GLN A 44 2.14 11.82 8.55
C GLN A 44 3.15 10.74 9.00
N THR A 45 2.74 9.48 9.11
CA THR A 45 3.68 8.40 9.50
C THR A 45 4.74 8.13 8.46
N TRP A 46 4.49 8.38 7.17
CA TRP A 46 5.48 8.24 6.10
C TRP A 46 6.57 9.31 6.18
N GLU A 47 6.18 10.55 6.48
CA GLU A 47 7.07 11.71 6.62
C GLU A 47 7.93 11.62 7.89
N GLU A 48 7.36 11.17 9.02
CA GLU A 48 8.05 10.97 10.31
C GLU A 48 9.15 9.87 10.27
N ARG A 49 9.35 9.19 9.14
CA ARG A 49 10.28 8.06 8.99
C ARG A 49 11.54 8.47 8.24
N GLU A 50 12.16 9.55 8.72
CA GLU A 50 13.43 10.09 8.21
C GLU A 50 14.61 9.12 8.34
N LYS A 51 14.51 8.10 9.21
CA LYS A 51 15.54 7.06 9.37
C LYS A 51 15.84 6.28 8.09
N TYR A 52 14.91 6.28 7.13
CA TYR A 52 15.11 5.72 5.81
C TYR A 52 15.66 6.81 4.90
N SER A 53 16.91 6.67 4.43
CA SER A 53 17.59 7.60 3.53
C SER A 53 17.05 7.53 2.09
N LEU A 54 15.72 7.53 1.93
CA LEU A 54 15.02 7.41 0.67
C LEU A 54 14.16 8.65 0.44
N ASN A 55 14.46 9.36 -0.65
CA ASN A 55 13.67 10.50 -1.11
C ASN A 55 12.48 9.99 -1.96
N ALA A 56 11.51 9.36 -1.31
CA ALA A 56 10.31 8.85 -1.96
C ALA A 56 9.04 9.54 -1.44
N THR A 57 8.16 9.95 -2.36
CA THR A 57 6.95 10.74 -2.07
C THR A 57 5.71 9.87 -2.06
N ALA A 58 4.80 10.09 -1.11
CA ALA A 58 3.47 9.48 -1.13
C ALA A 58 2.50 10.36 -1.94
N LEU A 59 1.96 9.84 -3.04
CA LEU A 59 1.09 10.55 -3.98
C LEU A 59 -0.35 10.05 -3.88
N ASN A 60 -1.31 10.97 -3.88
CA ASN A 60 -2.72 10.63 -3.74
C ASN A 60 -3.40 10.46 -5.10
N ILE A 61 -4.14 9.36 -5.25
CA ILE A 61 -5.15 9.18 -6.27
C ILE A 61 -6.51 9.13 -5.57
N THR A 62 -7.26 10.23 -5.69
CA THR A 62 -8.62 10.30 -5.15
C THR A 62 -9.62 9.83 -6.19
N VAL A 63 -10.25 8.69 -5.94
CA VAL A 63 -11.36 8.17 -6.73
C VAL A 63 -12.58 9.03 -6.43
N PRO A 64 -13.23 9.67 -7.43
CA PRO A 64 -14.30 10.65 -7.22
C PRO A 64 -15.66 9.97 -6.91
N VAL A 65 -15.66 9.02 -5.97
CA VAL A 65 -16.84 8.29 -5.50
C VAL A 65 -16.91 8.39 -3.98
N THR A 66 -18.09 8.65 -3.42
CA THR A 66 -18.31 8.70 -1.97
C THR A 66 -19.15 7.50 -1.53
N GLY A 67 -18.77 6.85 -0.43
CA GLY A 67 -19.48 5.67 0.05
C GLY A 67 -19.34 4.48 -0.90
N LYS A 68 -20.35 3.62 -0.97
CA LYS A 68 -20.32 2.43 -1.83
C LYS A 68 -20.49 2.83 -3.32
N PRO A 69 -19.56 2.41 -4.21
CA PRO A 69 -19.71 2.65 -5.65
C PRO A 69 -20.89 1.86 -6.23
N SER A 70 -21.53 2.43 -7.26
CA SER A 70 -22.44 1.74 -8.17
C SER A 70 -21.69 0.72 -9.04
N ASP A 71 -22.41 -0.15 -9.74
CA ASP A 71 -21.81 -1.14 -10.64
C ASP A 71 -21.02 -0.49 -11.80
N ILE A 72 -21.51 0.66 -12.29
CA ILE A 72 -20.86 1.44 -13.36
C ILE A 72 -19.53 2.01 -12.85
N GLU A 73 -19.54 2.64 -11.67
CA GLU A 73 -18.33 3.17 -11.04
C GLU A 73 -17.35 2.03 -10.73
N THR A 74 -17.84 0.93 -10.16
CA THR A 74 -17.03 -0.26 -9.87
C THR A 74 -16.35 -0.75 -11.14
N THR A 75 -17.09 -0.90 -12.24
CA THR A 75 -16.54 -1.34 -13.53
C THR A 75 -15.49 -0.36 -14.06
N ALA A 76 -15.75 0.95 -14.00
CA ALA A 76 -14.82 1.98 -14.45
C ALA A 76 -13.49 1.96 -13.68
N TYR A 77 -13.51 1.64 -12.39
CA TYR A 77 -12.30 1.58 -11.57
C TYR A 77 -11.71 0.18 -11.43
N TYR A 78 -12.43 -0.88 -11.79
CA TYR A 78 -12.00 -2.28 -11.59
C TYR A 78 -10.68 -2.60 -12.29
N GLU A 79 -10.46 -2.08 -13.50
CA GLU A 79 -9.23 -2.39 -14.23
C GLU A 79 -7.96 -1.88 -13.53
N PHE A 80 -8.09 -0.76 -12.80
CA PHE A 80 -6.99 -0.11 -12.10
C PHE A 80 -6.93 -0.50 -10.62
N LEU A 81 -8.08 -0.62 -9.95
CA LEU A 81 -8.20 -0.87 -8.51
C LEU A 81 -8.59 -2.30 -8.17
N GLY A 82 -9.35 -2.96 -9.04
CA GLY A 82 -9.89 -4.32 -8.85
C GLY A 82 -8.83 -5.42 -8.94
N ARG A 83 -7.56 -5.05 -9.16
CA ARG A 83 -6.40 -5.94 -8.99
C ARG A 83 -5.91 -6.01 -7.55
N SER A 84 -6.59 -5.33 -6.63
CA SER A 84 -6.36 -5.33 -5.20
C SER A 84 -7.65 -5.75 -4.47
N ASP A 85 -7.49 -6.34 -3.28
CA ASP A 85 -8.61 -6.70 -2.40
C ASP A 85 -9.41 -5.46 -1.92
N CYS A 86 -8.88 -4.25 -2.14
CA CYS A 86 -9.51 -3.00 -1.75
C CYS A 86 -10.91 -2.79 -2.35
N VAL A 87 -11.11 -3.21 -3.60
CA VAL A 87 -12.44 -3.10 -4.25
C VAL A 87 -13.49 -3.94 -3.54
N ALA A 88 -13.13 -5.12 -3.03
CA ALA A 88 -14.05 -5.97 -2.29
C ALA A 88 -14.56 -5.27 -1.01
N PHE A 89 -13.74 -4.44 -0.37
CA PHE A 89 -14.16 -3.64 0.79
C PHE A 89 -15.12 -2.51 0.41
N TRP A 90 -14.91 -1.87 -0.75
CA TRP A 90 -15.77 -0.78 -1.21
C TRP A 90 -17.16 -1.24 -1.64
N VAL A 91 -17.29 -2.40 -2.28
CA VAL A 91 -18.57 -2.87 -2.86
C VAL A 91 -19.42 -3.71 -1.88
N ARG A 92 -18.82 -4.16 -0.77
CA ARG A 92 -19.50 -5.01 0.21
C ARG A 92 -20.53 -4.23 1.05
N GLU A 93 -21.49 -4.96 1.60
CA GLU A 93 -22.35 -4.49 2.70
C GLU A 93 -21.97 -5.19 4.02
N PRO A 94 -21.77 -4.45 5.12
CA PRO A 94 -21.67 -2.99 5.15
C PRO A 94 -20.43 -2.50 4.38
N TYR A 95 -20.50 -1.27 3.89
CA TYR A 95 -19.38 -0.60 3.23
C TYR A 95 -18.18 -0.45 4.18
N PHE A 96 -16.98 -0.80 3.71
CA PHE A 96 -15.72 -0.63 4.45
C PHE A 96 -14.76 0.31 3.73
N ARG A 97 -14.11 1.18 4.51
CA ARG A 97 -13.05 2.07 4.03
C ARG A 97 -11.77 1.28 3.80
N CYS A 98 -11.11 1.53 2.68
CA CYS A 98 -9.85 0.91 2.32
C CYS A 98 -8.98 1.90 1.54
N VAL A 99 -7.76 2.11 2.02
CA VAL A 99 -6.71 2.82 1.26
C VAL A 99 -5.80 1.78 0.62
N PHE A 100 -5.68 1.82 -0.70
CA PHE A 100 -4.78 0.96 -1.44
C PHE A 100 -3.41 1.62 -1.60
N VAL A 101 -2.40 1.04 -0.95
CA VAL A 101 -1.01 1.50 -0.97
C VAL A 101 -0.23 0.65 -1.96
N THR A 102 0.33 1.28 -3.01
CA THR A 102 1.04 0.56 -4.07
C THR A 102 2.19 1.35 -4.67
N ASP A 103 3.28 0.67 -5.02
CA ASP A 103 4.34 1.23 -5.85
C ASP A 103 4.05 1.10 -7.36
N THR A 104 2.82 0.78 -7.75
CA THR A 104 2.31 0.44 -9.11
C THR A 104 2.68 -0.95 -9.63
N ALA A 105 3.42 -1.74 -8.87
CA ALA A 105 3.50 -3.18 -9.06
C ALA A 105 3.86 -3.58 -10.52
N ASN A 106 2.97 -4.30 -11.22
CA ASN A 106 3.17 -4.80 -12.59
C ASN A 106 3.16 -3.71 -13.66
N TYR A 107 2.92 -2.45 -13.31
CA TYR A 107 2.96 -1.35 -14.25
C TYR A 107 4.35 -0.72 -14.36
N ARG A 108 5.33 -1.01 -13.49
CA ARG A 108 6.66 -0.39 -13.57
C ARG A 108 7.83 -1.37 -13.55
N GLY A 109 9.00 -0.86 -13.96
CA GLY A 109 10.27 -1.58 -13.92
C GLY A 109 10.25 -2.95 -14.62
N THR A 110 10.99 -3.89 -14.05
CA THR A 110 11.08 -5.29 -14.52
C THR A 110 9.74 -6.03 -14.42
N MET A 111 8.88 -5.64 -13.47
CA MET A 111 7.56 -6.28 -13.27
C MET A 111 6.61 -6.09 -14.44
N ARG A 112 6.82 -5.10 -15.33
CA ARG A 112 6.07 -4.96 -16.58
C ARG A 112 6.17 -6.18 -17.49
N GLN A 113 7.30 -6.88 -17.44
CA GLN A 113 7.58 -8.06 -18.25
C GLN A 113 7.58 -9.33 -17.39
N CYS A 114 7.97 -9.21 -16.12
CA CYS A 114 8.11 -10.36 -15.23
C CYS A 114 6.86 -10.73 -14.46
N TYR A 115 5.85 -9.87 -14.34
CA TYR A 115 4.64 -10.19 -13.58
C TYR A 115 4.01 -11.53 -13.99
N HIS A 116 3.82 -12.44 -13.03
CA HIS A 116 3.31 -13.81 -13.24
C HIS A 116 4.14 -14.67 -14.22
N ASN A 117 5.39 -14.31 -14.47
CA ASN A 117 6.34 -15.10 -15.26
C ASN A 117 7.48 -15.65 -14.36
N PRO A 118 8.27 -16.63 -14.81
CA PRO A 118 9.35 -17.21 -13.99
C PRO A 118 10.41 -16.22 -13.49
N CYS A 119 10.54 -15.04 -14.11
CA CYS A 119 11.44 -13.98 -13.64
C CYS A 119 10.85 -13.11 -12.52
N ASP A 120 9.60 -13.35 -12.11
CA ASP A 120 8.98 -12.80 -10.89
C ASP A 120 9.55 -13.49 -9.65
N ASN A 121 10.79 -13.17 -9.31
CA ASN A 121 11.52 -13.81 -8.23
C ASN A 121 12.47 -12.81 -7.54
N VAL A 122 13.18 -13.29 -6.52
CA VAL A 122 14.07 -12.48 -5.66
C VAL A 122 15.33 -11.96 -6.37
N THR A 123 15.62 -12.37 -7.60
CA THR A 123 16.86 -11.98 -8.30
C THR A 123 16.95 -10.49 -8.58
N SER A 124 15.82 -9.78 -8.63
CA SER A 124 15.79 -8.33 -8.86
C SER A 124 15.74 -7.49 -7.57
N ILE A 125 15.78 -8.12 -6.39
CA ILE A 125 15.78 -7.43 -5.10
C ILE A 125 17.15 -6.80 -4.84
N THR A 126 17.15 -5.53 -4.45
CA THR A 126 18.33 -4.75 -4.07
C THR A 126 18.15 -4.20 -2.66
N ASP A 127 19.23 -3.79 -2.00
CA ASP A 127 19.17 -3.17 -0.66
C ASP A 127 18.32 -1.89 -0.65
N GLU A 128 18.34 -1.13 -1.75
CA GLU A 128 17.47 0.04 -1.93
C GLU A 128 15.98 -0.34 -1.94
N LYS A 129 15.60 -1.40 -2.67
CA LYS A 129 14.23 -1.91 -2.70
C LYS A 129 13.80 -2.47 -1.34
N LEU A 130 14.71 -3.13 -0.62
CA LEU A 130 14.46 -3.61 0.74
C LEU A 130 14.27 -2.44 1.72
N THR A 131 15.08 -1.39 1.60
CA THR A 131 14.95 -0.17 2.41
C THR A 131 13.60 0.52 2.12
N PHE A 132 13.18 0.55 0.85
CA PHE A 132 11.89 1.12 0.46
C PHE A 132 10.73 0.30 1.03
N LEU A 133 10.76 -1.03 0.87
CA LEU A 133 9.78 -1.93 1.47
C LEU A 133 9.73 -1.80 3.00
N ALA A 134 10.89 -1.64 3.65
CA ALA A 134 10.95 -1.43 5.09
C ALA A 134 10.28 -0.10 5.50
N LYS A 135 10.49 0.99 4.75
CA LYS A 135 9.81 2.28 4.98
C LYS A 135 8.29 2.14 4.82
N VAL A 136 7.82 1.47 3.76
CA VAL A 136 6.39 1.21 3.55
C VAL A 136 5.82 0.41 4.71
N THR A 137 6.48 -0.68 5.10
CA THR A 137 6.02 -1.58 6.16
C THR A 137 5.92 -0.85 7.50
N ASP A 138 6.94 -0.08 7.88
CA ASP A 138 6.93 0.68 9.13
C ASP A 138 5.84 1.77 9.10
N SER A 139 5.64 2.44 7.96
CA SER A 139 4.57 3.45 7.82
C SER A 139 3.18 2.83 7.97
N VAL A 140 2.93 1.67 7.35
CA VAL A 140 1.67 0.92 7.50
C VAL A 140 1.45 0.48 8.95
N LEU A 141 2.48 -0.08 9.60
CA LEU A 141 2.41 -0.52 10.99
C LEU A 141 2.01 0.65 11.89
N GLN A 142 2.69 1.78 11.73
CA GLN A 142 2.53 2.95 12.58
C GLN A 142 1.20 3.65 12.32
N THR A 143 0.73 3.66 11.07
CA THR A 143 -0.63 4.09 10.72
C THR A 143 -1.65 3.22 11.44
N THR A 144 -1.47 1.90 11.41
CA THR A 144 -2.39 0.94 12.03
C THR A 144 -2.43 1.15 13.55
N LEU A 145 -1.28 1.31 14.21
CA LEU A 145 -1.20 1.57 15.64
C LEU A 145 -1.88 2.90 16.02
N LYS A 146 -1.63 3.98 15.26
CA LYS A 146 -2.29 5.29 15.47
C LYS A 146 -3.81 5.20 15.29
N LEU A 147 -4.28 4.56 14.22
CA LEU A 147 -5.72 4.41 13.93
C LEU A 147 -6.45 3.49 14.93
N ALA A 148 -5.75 2.50 15.47
CA ALA A 148 -6.27 1.62 16.51
C ALA A 148 -6.16 2.22 17.92
N GLU A 149 -5.64 3.45 18.05
CA GLU A 149 -5.41 4.14 19.33
C GLU A 149 -4.56 3.28 20.30
N VAL A 150 -3.67 2.45 19.76
CA VAL A 150 -2.80 1.58 20.55
C VAL A 150 -1.70 2.44 21.15
N ASN A 151 -1.72 2.57 22.47
CA ASN A 151 -0.61 3.19 23.19
C ASN A 151 0.58 2.20 23.24
N THR A 152 1.66 2.52 22.53
CA THR A 152 2.88 1.72 22.49
C THR A 152 3.77 1.88 23.74
N ASP A 153 3.42 2.78 24.66
CA ASP A 153 4.24 3.11 25.82
C ASP A 153 4.19 2.08 26.96
N CYS A 154 3.40 1.00 26.82
CA CYS A 154 3.23 0.05 27.93
C CYS A 154 4.36 -0.99 28.10
N CYS A 155 5.34 -1.04 27.19
CA CYS A 155 6.37 -2.10 27.20
C CYS A 155 7.82 -1.60 27.30
N SER A 156 8.05 -0.32 27.57
CA SER A 156 9.41 0.21 27.78
C SER A 156 9.76 0.31 29.26
N THR A 157 10.17 -0.82 29.86
CA THR A 157 11.44 -1.02 30.60
C THR A 157 11.34 -2.13 31.67
N GLY A 158 12.32 -3.04 31.60
CA GLY A 158 12.58 -4.09 32.58
C GLY A 158 13.54 -5.14 32.01
N GLU A 159 14.82 -4.80 31.83
CA GLU A 159 15.87 -5.75 31.43
C GLU A 159 16.01 -6.89 32.45
N THR A 160 15.97 -8.16 32.02
CA THR A 160 17.09 -9.15 32.11
C THR A 160 16.63 -10.59 31.80
N SER A 161 17.41 -11.27 30.95
CA SER A 161 17.64 -12.74 30.90
C SER A 161 16.44 -13.70 30.67
N GLY A 162 16.49 -14.42 29.52
CA GLY A 162 16.06 -15.82 29.50
C GLY A 162 15.09 -16.25 28.39
N ALA A 163 15.60 -17.14 27.52
CA ALA A 163 14.89 -18.09 26.66
C ALA A 163 14.12 -17.55 25.43
N VAL A 164 14.76 -17.78 24.28
CA VAL A 164 14.19 -17.85 22.93
C VAL A 164 13.06 -18.88 22.90
N GLY A 165 11.82 -18.40 22.77
CA GLY A 165 10.67 -19.19 22.36
C GLY A 165 10.38 -18.94 20.88
N ALA A 166 10.90 -19.79 20.01
CA ALA A 166 10.57 -19.77 18.59
C ALA A 166 9.08 -20.09 18.40
N VAL A 167 8.28 -19.10 18.01
CA VAL A 167 6.94 -19.34 17.48
C VAL A 167 7.12 -19.85 16.06
N GLY A 168 7.06 -21.18 15.92
CA GLY A 168 7.06 -21.85 14.63
C GLY A 168 5.85 -21.45 13.80
N LEU A 169 6.08 -20.62 12.78
CA LEU A 169 5.13 -20.48 11.68
C LEU A 169 5.25 -21.73 10.82
N ASN A 170 4.34 -22.67 11.04
CA ASN A 170 4.21 -23.86 10.22
C ASN A 170 4.03 -23.45 8.75
N GLY A 171 4.93 -23.96 7.92
CA GLY A 171 5.00 -23.70 6.49
C GLY A 171 3.68 -23.94 5.80
N SER A 172 3.09 -22.87 5.29
CA SER A 172 2.13 -22.92 4.21
C SER A 172 2.85 -22.42 2.96
N SER A 173 2.89 -23.28 1.95
CA SER A 173 3.52 -23.08 0.64
C SER A 173 3.30 -21.67 0.07
N MET A 174 4.32 -20.81 0.14
CA MET A 174 4.35 -19.52 -0.54
C MET A 174 4.69 -19.74 -2.01
N THR A 175 3.70 -20.12 -2.81
CA THR A 175 3.79 -19.95 -4.26
C THR A 175 3.01 -18.71 -4.64
N SER A 176 3.75 -17.68 -5.09
CA SER A 176 3.25 -16.48 -5.78
C SER A 176 2.69 -15.34 -4.92
N LEU A 177 3.56 -14.65 -4.18
CA LEU A 177 3.33 -13.26 -3.73
C LEU A 177 4.67 -12.52 -3.71
N MET A 178 5.12 -12.02 -4.87
CA MET A 178 6.22 -11.06 -4.94
C MET A 178 5.69 -9.71 -5.42
N TRP A 179 5.09 -8.98 -4.48
CA TRP A 179 4.75 -7.58 -4.61
C TRP A 179 5.59 -6.81 -3.60
N LEU A 180 6.50 -5.95 -4.07
CA LEU A 180 7.47 -5.29 -3.20
C LEU A 180 6.86 -4.20 -2.31
N ALA A 181 5.60 -3.78 -2.50
CA ALA A 181 4.87 -2.88 -1.59
C ALA A 181 3.38 -2.76 -1.97
N THR A 182 2.61 -3.84 -1.89
CA THR A 182 1.14 -3.80 -2.08
C THR A 182 0.48 -4.13 -0.74
N VAL A 183 -0.20 -3.15 -0.14
CA VAL A 183 -0.92 -3.34 1.13
C VAL A 183 -2.25 -2.58 1.10
N CYS A 184 -3.29 -3.17 1.68
CA CYS A 184 -4.55 -2.50 1.97
C CYS A 184 -4.62 -2.15 3.45
N ILE A 185 -4.89 -0.87 3.76
CA ILE A 185 -5.18 -0.46 5.13
C ILE A 185 -6.71 -0.43 5.29
N LEU A 186 -7.22 -1.38 6.07
CA LEU A 186 -8.63 -1.46 6.45
C LEU A 186 -8.85 -0.67 7.75
N TYR A 187 -9.84 0.23 7.74
CA TYR A 187 -10.25 0.95 8.95
C TYR A 187 -11.74 0.78 9.21
N VAL A 188 -12.07 0.24 10.39
CA VAL A 188 -13.44 0.11 10.87
C VAL A 188 -13.59 0.98 12.11
N ARG A 189 -14.31 2.11 11.99
CA ARG A 189 -14.69 2.89 13.16
C ARG A 189 -15.87 2.19 13.84
N LEU A 190 -15.64 1.56 14.98
CA LEU A 190 -16.72 1.15 15.87
C LEU A 190 -17.42 2.44 16.33
N ARG A 191 -18.71 2.58 16.01
CA ARG A 191 -19.54 3.62 16.65
C ARG A 191 -20.01 3.03 17.98
N ASP A 192 -19.86 3.81 19.04
CA ASP A 192 -20.68 3.68 20.25
C ASP A 192 -22.13 4.08 19.94
#